data_AF-A0A813J379-F1
#
_entry.id   AF-A0A813J379-F1
#
_cell.length_a   1.000
_cell.length_b   1.000
_cell.length_c   1.000
_cell.angle_alpha   90.00
_cell.angle_beta   90.00
_cell.angle_gamma   90.00
#
_symmetry.space_group_name_H-M   'P 1'
#
loop_
_entity.id
_entity.type
_entity.pdbx_description
1 polymer ?
#
loop_
_entity_poly.entity_id
_entity_poly.type
_entity_poly.pdbx_seq_one_letter_code
_entity_poly.pdbx_strand_id
1 'polypeptide(L)'
;WSMVCLADGAVVSTVADAVQQRPVEELGGGDAWLAGVIDGLALAADIEKASPRSVRPVWSEAEWAAALRRGDRLAALSQEEIGDFSTVARGKLEQALR
;
A
#
# COMPACT_ATOMS: atom_id res chain seq x y z
N TRP A 1 1.01 6.21 8.83
CA TRP A 1 0.11 5.16 9.34
C TRP A 1 -1.20 5.31 8.58
N SER A 2 -1.91 4.21 8.44
CA SER A 2 -3.12 4.14 7.62
C SER A 2 -4.17 3.24 8.28
N MET A 3 -5.42 3.37 7.83
CA MET A 3 -6.52 2.53 8.27
C MET A 3 -7.53 2.30 7.14
N VAL A 4 -8.31 1.23 7.27
CA VAL A 4 -9.48 0.96 6.43
C VAL A 4 -10.62 0.45 7.30
N CYS A 5 -11.84 0.89 7.00
CA CYS A 5 -13.07 0.36 7.59
C CYS A 5 -13.64 -0.70 6.65
N LEU A 6 -13.85 -1.91 7.16
CA LEU A 6 -14.40 -3.03 6.41
C LEU A 6 -15.95 -2.99 6.43
N ALA A 7 -16.56 -3.71 5.49
CA ALA A 7 -18.01 -3.69 5.30
C ALA A 7 -18.80 -4.26 6.50
N ASP A 8 -18.17 -5.10 7.32
CA ASP A 8 -18.71 -5.64 8.56
C ASP A 8 -18.51 -4.72 9.78
N GLY A 9 -17.90 -3.54 9.58
CA GLY A 9 -17.61 -2.57 10.62
C GLY A 9 -16.27 -2.77 11.33
N ALA A 10 -15.49 -3.81 10.97
CA ALA A 10 -14.14 -3.98 11.49
C ALA A 10 -13.20 -2.85 10.99
N VAL A 11 -12.16 -2.56 11.76
CA VAL A 11 -11.13 -1.58 11.41
C VAL A 11 -9.77 -2.27 11.39
N VAL A 12 -9.10 -2.19 10.24
CA VAL A 12 -7.70 -2.59 10.10
C VAL A 12 -6.85 -1.33 10.13
N SER A 13 -5.81 -1.33 10.96
CA SER A 13 -4.92 -0.18 11.14
C SER A 13 -3.45 -0.60 11.21
N THR A 14 -2.58 0.21 10.62
CA THR A 14 -1.12 0.05 10.70
C THR A 14 -0.50 0.88 11.83
N VAL A 15 -1.30 1.46 12.73
CA VAL A 15 -0.81 2.37 13.78
C VAL A 15 0.27 1.74 14.67
N ALA A 16 0.18 0.45 14.96
CA ALA A 16 1.16 -0.27 15.78
C ALA A 16 2.55 -0.33 15.14
N ASP A 17 2.62 -0.27 13.82
CA ASP A 17 3.83 -0.35 13.00
C ASP A 17 3.95 0.88 12.08
N ALA A 18 3.60 2.06 12.61
CA ALA A 18 3.56 3.28 11.84
C ALA A 18 4.92 3.59 11.18
N VAL A 19 4.91 3.77 9.86
CA VAL A 19 6.09 4.21 9.11
C VAL A 19 6.31 5.70 9.35
N GLN A 20 7.52 6.06 9.78
CA GLN A 20 7.95 7.45 9.88
C GLN A 20 8.34 7.96 8.49
N GLN A 21 7.62 8.97 7.99
CA GLN A 21 7.96 9.67 6.76
C GLN A 21 9.09 10.67 7.00
N ARG A 22 9.94 10.87 5.99
CA ARG A 22 11.02 11.87 5.97
C ARG A 22 10.99 12.62 4.65
N PRO A 23 9.92 13.39 4.38
CA PRO A 23 9.73 13.99 3.08
C PRO A 23 10.83 14.99 2.75
N VAL A 24 11.39 14.89 1.55
CA VAL A 24 12.19 15.95 0.91
C VAL A 24 11.25 17.07 0.47
N GLU A 25 10.07 16.71 -0.05
CA GLU A 25 8.97 17.60 -0.40
C GLU A 25 7.60 16.97 -0.03
N GLU A 26 6.61 17.80 0.28
CA GLU A 26 5.25 17.36 0.63
C GLU A 26 4.38 17.07 -0.63
N LEU A 27 4.91 16.31 -1.59
CA LEU A 27 4.26 15.96 -2.87
C LEU A 27 4.24 14.44 -3.08
N GLY A 28 3.34 13.95 -3.94
CA GLY A 28 3.27 12.55 -4.41
C GLY A 28 2.95 11.45 -3.38
N GLY A 29 3.04 11.73 -2.08
CA GLY A 29 2.92 10.70 -1.03
C GLY A 29 1.57 9.98 -0.99
N GLY A 30 0.47 10.71 -1.26
CA GLY A 30 -0.87 10.13 -1.30
C GLY A 30 -1.10 9.20 -2.49
N ASP A 31 -0.63 9.60 -3.68
CA ASP A 31 -0.75 8.78 -4.89
C ASP A 31 0.15 7.55 -4.81
N ALA A 32 1.38 7.72 -4.31
CA ALA A 32 2.29 6.61 -4.02
C ALA A 32 1.70 5.65 -2.98
N TRP A 33 1.06 6.16 -1.92
CA TRP A 33 0.36 5.34 -0.94
C TRP A 33 -0.73 4.49 -1.60
N LEU A 34 -1.63 5.13 -2.36
CA LEU A 34 -2.76 4.46 -3.01
C LEU A 34 -2.28 3.41 -4.02
N ALA A 35 -1.26 3.73 -4.82
CA ALA A 35 -0.64 2.79 -5.75
C ALA A 35 -0.08 1.55 -5.02
N GLY A 36 0.57 1.74 -3.87
CA GLY A 36 1.09 0.64 -3.06
C GLY A 36 0.01 -0.24 -2.45
N VAL A 37 -1.11 0.34 -2.02
CA VAL A 37 -2.28 -0.40 -1.53
C VAL A 37 -2.90 -1.23 -2.66
N ILE A 38 -3.16 -0.61 -3.83
CA ILE A 38 -3.74 -1.31 -4.99
C ILE A 38 -2.85 -2.48 -5.42
N ASP A 39 -1.54 -2.26 -5.49
CA ASP A 39 -0.56 -3.30 -5.81
C ASP A 39 -0.61 -4.46 -4.81
N GLY A 40 -0.65 -4.17 -3.50
CA GLY A 40 -0.76 -5.20 -2.45
C GLY A 40 -2.03 -6.03 -2.55
N LEU A 41 -3.17 -5.37 -2.80
CA LEU A 41 -4.47 -6.05 -2.97
C LEU A 41 -4.52 -6.87 -4.27
N ALA A 42 -3.92 -6.38 -5.36
CA ALA A 42 -3.86 -7.09 -6.63
C ALA A 42 -3.02 -8.36 -6.53
N LEU A 43 -1.90 -8.32 -5.80
CA LEU A 43 -1.07 -9.48 -5.48
C LEU A 43 -1.82 -10.49 -4.60
N ALA A 44 -2.54 -10.02 -3.58
CA ALA A 44 -3.30 -10.87 -2.66
C ALA A 44 -4.43 -11.63 -3.37
N ALA A 45 -5.18 -10.95 -4.23
CA ALA A 45 -6.25 -11.56 -5.01
C ALA A 45 -5.75 -12.43 -6.19
N ASP A 46 -4.43 -12.58 -6.35
CA ASP A 46 -3.77 -13.25 -7.48
C ASP A 46 -4.39 -12.81 -8.82
N ILE A 47 -4.70 -11.51 -8.95
CA ILE A 47 -5.47 -10.96 -10.09
C ILE A 47 -4.75 -11.21 -11.41
N GLU A 48 -3.41 -11.30 -11.39
CA GLU A 48 -2.62 -11.69 -12.57
C GLU A 48 -2.89 -13.13 -13.04
N LYS A 49 -3.37 -14.03 -12.16
CA LYS A 49 -3.74 -15.42 -12.48
C LYS A 49 -5.24 -15.68 -12.47
N ALA A 50 -6.05 -14.76 -11.96
CA ALA A 50 -7.49 -14.92 -11.86
C ALA A 50 -8.19 -14.75 -13.23
N SER A 51 -9.05 -15.72 -13.58
CA SER A 51 -9.96 -15.61 -14.73
C SER A 51 -10.87 -14.37 -14.57
N PRO A 52 -11.20 -13.62 -15.63
CA PRO A 52 -11.90 -12.31 -15.59
C PRO A 52 -13.35 -12.31 -15.05
N ARG A 53 -13.76 -13.35 -14.31
CA ARG A 53 -15.15 -13.60 -13.90
C ARG A 53 -15.48 -13.32 -12.44
N SER A 54 -14.52 -12.93 -11.59
CA SER A 54 -14.84 -12.46 -10.23
C SER A 54 -14.70 -10.94 -10.19
N VAL A 55 -15.85 -10.25 -10.20
CA VAL A 55 -15.92 -8.79 -10.35
C VAL A 55 -15.64 -8.04 -9.04
N ARG A 56 -15.49 -8.75 -7.91
CA ARG A 56 -15.17 -8.15 -6.60
C ARG A 56 -14.35 -9.11 -5.75
N PRO A 57 -13.02 -8.93 -5.64
CA PRO A 57 -12.26 -9.63 -4.63
C PRO A 57 -12.75 -9.23 -3.23
N VAL A 58 -12.83 -10.18 -2.32
CA VAL A 58 -13.00 -9.92 -0.89
C VAL A 58 -11.66 -10.24 -0.25
N TRP A 59 -11.04 -9.23 0.33
CA TRP A 59 -9.77 -9.36 1.04
C TRP A 59 -10.01 -9.48 2.54
N SER A 60 -9.29 -10.40 3.18
CA SER A 60 -9.21 -10.57 4.62
C SER A 60 -8.56 -9.38 5.31
N GLU A 61 -8.72 -9.27 6.63
CA GLU A 61 -8.04 -8.25 7.44
C GLU A 61 -6.51 -8.28 7.27
N ALA A 62 -5.93 -9.48 7.17
CA ALA A 62 -4.49 -9.66 7.00
C ALA A 62 -4.01 -9.14 5.64
N GLU A 63 -4.78 -9.36 4.57
CA GLU A 63 -4.46 -8.86 3.22
C GLU A 63 -4.58 -7.33 3.18
N TRP A 64 -5.60 -6.76 3.83
CA TRP A 64 -5.72 -5.32 4.00
C TRP A 64 -4.55 -4.74 4.80
N ALA A 65 -4.16 -5.36 5.92
CA ALA A 65 -3.05 -4.90 6.74
C ALA A 65 -1.73 -4.91 5.94
N ALA A 66 -1.49 -5.97 5.17
CA ALA A 66 -0.32 -6.08 4.30
C ALA A 66 -0.33 -5.01 3.19
N ALA A 67 -1.47 -4.78 2.54
CA ALA A 67 -1.62 -3.75 1.51
C ALA A 67 -1.45 -2.33 2.06
N LEU A 68 -2.01 -2.03 3.24
CA LEU A 68 -1.83 -0.74 3.91
C LEU A 68 -0.36 -0.51 4.29
N ARG A 69 0.33 -1.53 4.83
CA ARG A 69 1.76 -1.44 5.15
C ARG A 69 2.61 -1.19 3.90
N ARG A 70 2.21 -1.79 2.78
CA ARG A 70 2.83 -1.56 1.47
C ARG A 70 2.64 -0.14 0.97
N GLY A 71 1.42 0.40 1.07
CA GLY A 71 1.13 1.81 0.79
C GLY A 71 1.95 2.75 1.67
N ASP A 72 1.96 2.53 2.99
CA ASP A 72 2.74 3.34 3.94
C ASP A 72 4.24 3.37 3.57
N ARG A 73 4.81 2.22 3.18
CA ARG A 73 6.21 2.11 2.77
C ARG A 73 6.49 2.76 1.42
N LEU A 74 5.62 2.56 0.42
CA LEU A 74 5.81 3.18 -0.88
C LEU A 74 5.73 4.70 -0.80
N ALA A 75 4.78 5.23 -0.03
CA ALA A 75 4.67 6.66 0.24
C ALA A 75 5.94 7.22 0.90
N ALA A 76 6.43 6.55 1.96
CA ALA A 76 7.64 6.98 2.64
C ALA A 76 8.86 7.00 1.71
N LEU A 77 9.05 5.95 0.91
CA LEU A 77 10.16 5.88 -0.06
C LEU A 77 10.01 6.91 -1.19
N SER A 78 8.78 7.17 -1.65
CA SER A 78 8.53 8.14 -2.71
C SER A 78 8.81 9.56 -2.23
N GLN A 79 8.49 9.87 -0.98
CA GLN A 79 8.75 11.18 -0.39
C GLN A 79 10.22 11.42 -0.06
N GLU A 80 11.08 10.40 -0.14
CA GLU A 80 12.55 10.56 -0.10
C GLU A 80 13.14 11.04 -1.45
N GLU A 81 12.31 11.15 -2.48
CA GLU A 81 12.67 11.61 -3.83
C GLU A 81 12.07 13.01 -4.09
N ILE A 82 12.64 13.78 -5.02
CA ILE A 82 12.13 15.11 -5.40
C ILE A 82 11.10 14.94 -6.52
N GLY A 83 10.00 15.70 -6.43
CA GLY A 83 8.93 15.69 -7.43
C GLY A 83 7.76 14.76 -7.08
N ASP A 84 6.74 14.81 -7.95
CA ASP A 84 5.44 14.17 -7.70
C ASP A 84 5.40 12.70 -8.14
N PHE A 85 6.18 12.33 -9.15
CA PHE A 85 6.21 10.97 -9.68
C PHE A 85 7.25 10.13 -8.96
N SER A 86 6.80 9.01 -8.40
CA SER A 86 7.69 8.02 -7.78
C SER A 86 8.54 7.27 -8.80
N THR A 87 9.84 7.11 -8.53
CA THR A 87 10.72 6.20 -9.29
C THR A 87 11.10 4.93 -8.50
N VAL A 88 10.46 4.71 -7.35
CA VAL A 88 10.70 3.58 -6.45
C VAL A 88 10.42 2.26 -7.17
N ALA A 89 11.47 1.48 -7.42
CA ALA A 89 11.37 0.17 -8.05
C ALA A 89 10.85 -0.92 -7.09
N ARG A 90 10.22 -1.97 -7.64
CA ARG A 90 9.73 -3.16 -6.92
C ARG A 90 10.73 -3.69 -5.89
N GLY A 91 11.99 -3.89 -6.28
CA GLY A 91 13.02 -4.44 -5.40
C GLY A 91 13.30 -3.57 -4.16
N LYS A 92 13.28 -2.24 -4.31
CA LYS A 92 13.46 -1.28 -3.20
C LYS A 92 12.27 -1.35 -2.25
N LEU A 93 11.04 -1.42 -2.79
CA LEU A 93 9.83 -1.59 -1.98
C LEU A 93 9.83 -2.91 -1.20
N GLU A 94 10.15 -4.04 -1.85
CA GLU A 94 10.21 -5.35 -1.20
C GLU A 94 11.29 -5.41 -0.11
N GLN A 95 12.42 -4.73 -0.30
CA GLN A 95 13.44 -4.62 0.75
C GLN A 95 12.92 -3.85 1.97
N ALA A 96 12.14 -2.79 1.76
CA ALA A 96 11.60 -1.97 2.83
C ALA A 96 10.42 -2.62 3.60
N LEU A 97 9.87 -3.72 3.08
CA LEU A 97 8.78 -4.48 3.68
C LEU A 97 9.24 -5.64 4.57
N ARG A 98 10.51 -6.04 4.47
CA ARG A 98 11.14 -7.06 5.32
C ARG A 98 11.44 -6.49 6.71
#